data_AF-A0A956W422-F1
#
_entry.id   AF-A0A956W422-F1
#
_cell.length_a   1.000
_cell.length_b   1.000
_cell.length_c   1.000
_cell.angle_alpha   90.00
_cell.angle_beta   90.00
_cell.angle_gamma   90.00
#
_symmetry.space_group_name_H-M   'P 1'
#
loop_
_entity.id
_entity.type
_entity.pdbx_description
1 polymer ?
#
loop_
_entity_poly.entity_id
_entity_poly.type
_entity_poly.pdbx_seq_one_letter_code
_entity_poly.pdbx_strand_id
1 'polypeptide(L)'
;MTSPAAIDPAAAIPRFDGAITVPGLSAAVVIYRDAYGIAHVRAANEEDAWFGQGYASAQDRLWQMEMDRRRAAGRWAEVAGPGARYAGTPALKADILARRLRLHDAAKADVANMTAATRAMFEAYARGVNAFLSSGEPLPIEYELTGSQPEPWEPWHSAAIFKVRHVLMGPWQQKVAAGALLAKAGPAAFPKLDHRSPLESAVIIPPGGKVSQLFVQAEDEIREAAEALGFMSDIDAGSNSWAVHGSRTTTGKPVLCNDSHRALDVPNAYWQINIACPGFNVVGATFAGVPGFPHFGNNGNVAWNITHTSADYQDLYIEEFDGEVRHRTPSGWKDTERREETISVRGGEPVKTETFVTRHGPVVHGDPRSGHALAMRYTATDQPCEAFEVLRPMLDSKTVDELFDSQERWVDPVNNMLAADTSGNIGYLTRGRIPIRKTAAARSIPAPGWVDDHEWQGDVPFADLPRSVNPPEGYISTANQRVIDGDEPYIGNHFATPSRANRLVELLGNGDALSPEQIIGYQGDTTSVYAKAWVRLLQRQGEFTGDAEKARAMLAGWDGNLLPGSAPALLYAYFRRHVT
;
A
#
# COMPACT_ATOMS: atom_id res chain seq x y z
N MET A 1 35.01 -23.25 16.95
CA MET A 1 33.60 -23.04 16.58
C MET A 1 32.78 -23.99 17.44
N THR A 2 32.22 -23.50 18.54
CA THR A 2 31.22 -24.24 19.32
C THR A 2 30.04 -24.50 18.40
N SER A 3 29.53 -25.74 18.38
CA SER A 3 28.25 -26.03 17.74
C SER A 3 27.23 -25.02 18.26
N PRO A 4 26.44 -24.33 17.42
CA PRO A 4 25.33 -23.54 17.93
C PRO A 4 24.49 -24.47 18.80
N ALA A 5 24.14 -24.00 20.01
CA ALA A 5 23.19 -24.72 20.85
C ALA A 5 21.95 -25.04 20.00
N ALA A 6 21.38 -26.23 20.16
CA ALA A 6 20.15 -26.57 19.45
C ALA A 6 19.08 -25.54 19.86
N ILE A 7 18.71 -24.69 18.90
CA ILE A 7 17.67 -23.68 19.07
C ILE A 7 16.34 -24.43 19.20
N ASP A 8 15.57 -24.15 20.25
CA ASP A 8 14.24 -24.72 20.48
C ASP A 8 13.15 -23.69 20.11
N PRO A 9 12.51 -23.80 18.93
CA PRO A 9 11.46 -22.86 18.54
C PRO A 9 10.26 -22.85 19.47
N ALA A 10 9.99 -23.95 20.19
CA ALA A 10 8.85 -24.02 21.11
C ALA A 10 9.07 -23.14 22.35
N ALA A 11 10.33 -22.98 22.78
CA ALA A 11 10.69 -22.10 23.89
C ALA A 11 10.50 -20.60 23.57
N ALA A 12 10.36 -20.24 22.29
CA ALA A 12 10.12 -18.88 21.82
C ALA A 12 8.62 -18.53 21.68
N ILE A 13 7.71 -19.45 22.01
CA ILE A 13 6.27 -19.23 21.94
C ILE A 13 5.79 -18.57 23.24
N PRO A 14 5.17 -17.37 23.20
CA PRO A 14 4.65 -16.73 24.40
C PRO A 14 3.44 -17.50 24.94
N ARG A 15 3.18 -17.36 26.25
CA ARG A 15 1.98 -17.92 26.86
C ARG A 15 0.75 -17.16 26.40
N PHE A 16 -0.29 -17.88 25.97
CA PHE A 16 -1.58 -17.32 25.56
C PHE A 16 -2.66 -17.43 26.63
N ASP A 17 -2.52 -18.36 27.58
CA ASP A 17 -3.47 -18.60 28.66
C ASP A 17 -2.94 -18.13 30.01
N GLY A 18 -3.85 -17.66 30.85
CA GLY A 18 -3.58 -17.27 32.24
C GLY A 18 -3.90 -15.81 32.53
N ALA A 19 -3.44 -15.36 33.70
CA ALA A 19 -3.57 -13.99 34.14
C ALA A 19 -2.19 -13.43 34.48
N ILE A 20 -1.91 -12.23 34.01
CA ILE A 20 -0.70 -11.48 34.32
C ILE A 20 -1.08 -10.10 34.85
N THR A 21 -0.22 -9.53 35.68
CA THR A 21 -0.34 -8.15 36.13
C THR A 21 0.71 -7.31 35.42
N VAL A 22 0.27 -6.27 34.74
CA VAL A 22 1.14 -5.34 34.00
C VAL A 22 0.80 -3.90 34.40
N PRO A 23 1.79 -2.99 34.41
CA PRO A 23 1.51 -1.58 34.66
C PRO A 23 0.75 -0.93 33.50
N GLY A 24 0.03 0.16 33.78
CA GLY A 24 -0.57 1.02 32.75
C GLY A 24 -2.02 0.70 32.37
N LEU A 25 -2.61 -0.35 32.94
CA LEU A 25 -4.05 -0.61 32.84
C LEU A 25 -4.82 0.08 33.97
N SER A 26 -5.97 0.65 33.62
CA SER A 26 -6.90 1.22 34.62
C SER A 26 -7.94 0.20 35.11
N ALA A 27 -8.25 -0.80 34.28
CA ALA A 27 -9.13 -1.92 34.57
C ALA A 27 -8.64 -3.22 33.91
N ALA A 28 -9.26 -4.35 34.26
CA ALA A 28 -8.90 -5.63 33.65
C ALA A 28 -9.23 -5.66 32.15
N VAL A 29 -8.30 -6.18 31.35
CA VAL A 29 -8.47 -6.49 29.93
C VAL A 29 -8.49 -8.00 29.75
N VAL A 30 -9.45 -8.51 28.99
CA VAL A 30 -9.55 -9.93 28.64
C VAL A 30 -9.21 -10.10 27.16
N ILE A 31 -8.22 -10.93 26.87
CA ILE A 31 -7.87 -11.32 25.49
C ILE A 31 -8.28 -12.79 25.32
N TYR A 32 -9.40 -13.01 24.65
CA TYR A 32 -9.87 -14.35 24.28
C TYR A 32 -9.32 -14.72 22.91
N ARG A 33 -8.89 -15.97 22.71
CA ARG A 33 -8.49 -16.49 21.40
C ARG A 33 -9.45 -17.56 20.94
N ASP A 34 -9.91 -17.46 19.70
CA ASP A 34 -10.80 -18.46 19.11
C ASP A 34 -10.03 -19.65 18.51
N ALA A 35 -10.76 -20.56 17.86
CA ALA A 35 -10.19 -21.78 17.27
C ALA A 35 -9.16 -21.53 16.16
N TYR A 36 -9.10 -20.31 15.60
CA TYR A 36 -8.11 -19.90 14.60
C TYR A 36 -6.96 -19.08 15.22
N GLY A 37 -6.97 -18.88 16.54
CA GLY A 37 -5.99 -18.08 17.26
C GLY A 37 -6.22 -16.58 17.17
N ILE A 38 -7.34 -16.12 16.59
CA ILE A 38 -7.67 -14.70 16.46
C ILE A 38 -7.94 -14.13 17.85
N ALA A 39 -7.29 -13.02 18.17
CA ALA A 39 -7.48 -12.32 19.43
C ALA A 39 -8.80 -11.53 19.45
N HIS A 40 -9.52 -11.59 20.57
CA HIS A 40 -10.71 -10.82 20.90
C HIS A 40 -10.45 -10.08 22.20
N VAL A 41 -10.11 -8.80 22.10
CA VAL A 41 -9.77 -7.92 23.22
C VAL A 41 -11.04 -7.28 23.75
N ARG A 42 -11.31 -7.43 25.06
CA ARG A 42 -12.41 -6.78 25.76
C ARG A 42 -11.88 -5.93 26.90
N ALA A 43 -12.27 -4.66 26.93
CA ALA A 43 -11.86 -3.69 27.95
C ALA A 43 -13.05 -2.89 28.49
N ALA A 44 -12.92 -2.36 29.70
CA ALA A 44 -13.95 -1.54 30.34
C ALA A 44 -13.97 -0.08 29.84
N ASN A 45 -12.90 0.35 29.17
CA ASN A 45 -12.75 1.68 28.60
C ASN A 45 -11.90 1.61 27.32
N GLU A 46 -11.85 2.73 26.60
CA GLU A 46 -11.18 2.82 25.32
C GLU A 46 -9.65 2.75 25.42
N GLU A 47 -9.04 3.40 26.42
CA GLU A 47 -7.58 3.41 26.61
C GLU A 47 -7.04 1.99 26.83
N ASP A 48 -7.69 1.21 27.70
CA ASP A 48 -7.34 -0.18 27.98
C ASP A 48 -7.61 -1.09 26.76
N ALA A 49 -8.56 -0.75 25.88
CA ALA A 49 -8.78 -1.47 24.62
C ALA A 49 -7.60 -1.26 23.66
N TRP A 50 -7.09 -0.03 23.53
CA TRP A 50 -5.90 0.26 22.73
C TRP A 50 -4.65 -0.40 23.30
N PHE A 51 -4.49 -0.39 24.62
CA PHE A 51 -3.46 -1.15 25.31
C PHE A 51 -3.55 -2.64 24.98
N GLY A 52 -4.73 -3.24 25.10
CA GLY A 52 -4.96 -4.65 24.79
C GLY A 52 -4.64 -5.00 23.34
N GLN A 53 -4.97 -4.12 22.39
CA GLN A 53 -4.59 -4.29 20.98
C GLN A 53 -3.07 -4.33 20.81
N GLY A 54 -2.35 -3.40 21.45
CA GLY A 54 -0.89 -3.34 21.42
C GLY A 54 -0.24 -4.59 22.03
N TYR A 55 -0.74 -5.04 23.18
CA TYR A 55 -0.27 -6.26 23.83
C TYR A 55 -0.47 -7.49 22.94
N ALA A 56 -1.68 -7.69 22.41
CA ALA A 56 -2.00 -8.82 21.53
C ALA A 56 -1.16 -8.80 20.24
N SER A 57 -0.92 -7.61 19.67
CA SER A 57 -0.09 -7.45 18.47
C SER A 57 1.35 -7.91 18.70
N ALA A 58 1.94 -7.51 19.84
CA ALA A 58 3.29 -7.92 20.21
C ALA A 58 3.33 -9.44 20.48
N GLN A 59 2.35 -9.97 21.20
CA GLN A 59 2.25 -11.40 21.46
C GLN A 59 2.17 -12.24 20.17
N ASP A 60 1.50 -11.73 19.12
CA ASP A 60 1.32 -12.47 17.88
C ASP A 60 2.41 -12.24 16.83
N ARG A 61 2.93 -11.00 16.73
CA ARG A 61 3.63 -10.50 15.54
C ARG A 61 4.83 -9.60 15.87
N LEU A 62 5.40 -9.66 17.07
CA LEU A 62 6.49 -8.77 17.49
C LEU A 62 7.66 -8.71 16.49
N TRP A 63 8.11 -9.83 15.94
CA TRP A 63 9.20 -9.81 14.96
C TRP A 63 8.82 -9.14 13.63
N GLN A 64 7.58 -9.33 13.15
CA GLN A 64 7.07 -8.62 11.97
C GLN A 64 7.04 -7.11 12.21
N MET A 65 6.62 -6.69 13.41
CA MET A 65 6.63 -5.29 13.83
C MET A 65 8.06 -4.73 13.92
N GLU A 66 9.02 -5.50 14.45
CA GLU A 66 10.44 -5.15 14.50
C GLU A 66 11.02 -4.91 13.10
N MET A 67 10.76 -5.85 12.19
CA MET A 67 11.20 -5.77 10.80
C MET A 67 10.66 -4.50 10.13
N ASP A 68 9.36 -4.23 10.24
CA ASP A 68 8.74 -3.07 9.59
C ASP A 68 9.26 -1.74 10.17
N ARG A 69 9.38 -1.60 11.50
CA ARG A 69 9.90 -0.36 12.10
C ARG A 69 11.35 -0.10 11.68
N ARG A 70 12.17 -1.16 11.56
CA ARG A 70 13.56 -1.04 11.11
C ARG A 70 13.65 -0.68 9.64
N ARG A 71 12.82 -1.27 8.79
CA ARG A 71 12.73 -0.91 7.37
C ARG A 71 12.29 0.55 7.20
N ALA A 72 11.29 0.99 7.96
CA ALA A 72 10.84 2.38 7.95
C ALA A 72 11.95 3.36 8.40
N ALA A 73 12.73 2.97 9.40
CA ALA A 73 13.81 3.79 9.93
C ALA A 73 15.13 3.65 9.15
N GLY A 74 15.24 2.79 8.16
CA GLY A 74 16.50 2.46 7.47
C GLY A 74 17.56 1.88 8.43
N ARG A 75 17.17 0.83 9.15
CA ARG A 75 17.93 0.13 10.21
C ARG A 75 17.87 -1.40 10.08
N TRP A 76 17.40 -1.93 8.96
CA TRP A 76 17.24 -3.37 8.78
C TRP A 76 18.57 -4.11 8.63
N ALA A 77 19.55 -3.50 7.95
CA ALA A 77 20.89 -4.04 7.79
C ALA A 77 21.64 -4.23 9.12
N GLU A 78 21.25 -3.48 10.17
CA GLU A 78 21.78 -3.62 11.53
C GLU A 78 21.55 -5.02 12.12
N VAL A 79 20.53 -5.74 11.64
CA VAL A 79 20.07 -7.02 12.19
C VAL A 79 20.18 -8.14 11.15
N ALA A 80 19.84 -7.82 9.90
CA ALA A 80 19.83 -8.79 8.81
C ALA A 80 21.25 -9.08 8.26
N GLY A 81 22.17 -8.10 8.33
CA GLY A 81 23.54 -8.22 7.83
C GLY A 81 23.68 -8.11 6.30
N PRO A 82 24.92 -8.18 5.77
CA PRO A 82 25.24 -7.80 4.39
C PRO A 82 24.73 -8.79 3.33
N GLY A 83 24.55 -10.05 3.70
CA GLY A 83 24.02 -11.09 2.81
C GLY A 83 22.50 -11.16 2.76
N ALA A 84 21.80 -10.49 3.69
CA ALA A 84 20.37 -10.53 3.74
C ALA A 84 19.75 -9.74 2.59
N ARG A 85 18.82 -10.43 1.92
CA ARG A 85 17.98 -9.86 0.88
C ARG A 85 16.54 -9.96 1.34
N TYR A 86 15.77 -8.92 1.11
CA TYR A 86 14.32 -8.97 1.22
C TYR A 86 13.76 -8.73 -0.19
N ALA A 87 12.92 -9.65 -0.67
CA ALA A 87 12.41 -9.64 -2.04
C ALA A 87 13.52 -9.49 -3.13
N GLY A 88 14.70 -10.06 -2.88
CA GLY A 88 15.83 -10.05 -3.83
C GLY A 88 16.82 -8.90 -3.66
N THR A 89 16.49 -7.82 -2.93
CA THR A 89 17.40 -6.67 -2.79
C THR A 89 18.18 -6.67 -1.49
N PRO A 90 19.48 -6.30 -1.49
CA PRO A 90 20.28 -6.17 -0.28
C PRO A 90 19.71 -5.19 0.74
N ALA A 91 19.66 -5.59 2.01
CA ALA A 91 19.11 -4.79 3.12
C ALA A 91 19.69 -3.37 3.19
N LEU A 92 21.00 -3.19 2.98
CA LEU A 92 21.65 -1.88 3.01
C LEU A 92 21.11 -0.90 1.95
N LYS A 93 20.81 -1.38 0.74
CA LYS A 93 20.22 -0.51 -0.31
C LYS A 93 18.83 -0.04 0.09
N ALA A 94 18.02 -0.93 0.67
CA ALA A 94 16.70 -0.59 1.19
C ALA A 94 16.78 0.45 2.31
N ASP A 95 17.75 0.28 3.23
CA ASP A 95 17.96 1.23 4.32
C ASP A 95 18.36 2.62 3.80
N ILE A 96 19.28 2.70 2.83
CA ILE A 96 19.67 3.98 2.21
C ILE A 96 18.45 4.69 1.61
N LEU A 97 17.58 3.96 0.89
CA LEU A 97 16.37 4.55 0.32
C LEU A 97 15.40 5.00 1.42
N ALA A 98 15.19 4.21 2.48
CA ALA A 98 14.35 4.62 3.61
C ALA A 98 14.87 5.89 4.31
N ARG A 99 16.20 6.04 4.46
CA ARG A 99 16.82 7.28 4.95
C ARG A 99 16.56 8.45 4.02
N ARG A 100 16.76 8.27 2.71
CA ARG A 100 16.47 9.29 1.71
C ARG A 100 15.01 9.73 1.75
N LEU A 101 14.06 8.79 1.84
CA LEU A 101 12.63 9.06 1.95
C LEU A 101 12.21 9.77 3.25
N ARG A 102 13.10 9.84 4.25
CA ARG A 102 12.87 10.47 5.57
C ARG A 102 11.62 9.94 6.30
N LEU A 103 11.28 8.66 6.12
CA LEU A 103 10.07 8.08 6.73
C LEU A 103 10.09 8.12 8.27
N HIS A 104 11.27 7.95 8.87
CA HIS A 104 11.46 8.11 10.32
C HIS A 104 11.05 9.52 10.80
N ASP A 105 11.55 10.56 10.13
CA ASP A 105 11.30 11.94 10.54
C ASP A 105 9.82 12.30 10.30
N ALA A 106 9.25 11.88 9.16
CA ALA A 106 7.85 12.08 8.84
C ALA A 106 6.92 11.40 9.87
N ALA A 107 7.20 10.16 10.27
CA ALA A 107 6.39 9.45 11.27
C ALA A 107 6.41 10.13 12.64
N LYS A 108 7.57 10.68 13.06
CA LYS A 108 7.67 11.48 14.29
C LYS A 108 6.91 12.79 14.18
N ALA A 109 7.00 13.46 13.03
CA ALA A 109 6.29 14.72 12.78
C ALA A 109 4.76 14.53 12.80
N ASP A 110 4.25 13.46 12.18
CA ASP A 110 2.82 13.11 12.23
C ASP A 110 2.33 12.91 13.65
N VAL A 111 3.03 12.09 14.44
CA VAL A 111 2.65 11.89 15.84
C VAL A 111 2.75 13.19 16.62
N ALA A 112 3.75 14.04 16.37
CA ALA A 112 3.84 15.35 17.01
C ALA A 112 2.67 16.28 16.64
N ASN A 113 2.08 16.11 15.45
CA ASN A 113 0.93 16.89 14.97
C ASN A 113 -0.44 16.33 15.41
N MET A 114 -0.51 15.09 15.91
CA MET A 114 -1.77 14.48 16.34
C MET A 114 -2.49 15.29 17.43
N THR A 115 -3.82 15.31 17.35
CA THR A 115 -4.68 15.77 18.45
C THR A 115 -4.42 14.96 19.72
N ALA A 116 -4.79 15.51 20.88
CA ALA A 116 -4.58 14.83 22.15
C ALA A 116 -5.28 13.46 22.21
N ALA A 117 -6.47 13.33 21.61
CA ALA A 117 -7.22 12.07 21.57
C ALA A 117 -6.51 11.01 20.72
N THR A 118 -6.12 11.36 19.49
CA THR A 118 -5.42 10.44 18.57
C THR A 118 -4.05 10.04 19.11
N ARG A 119 -3.33 10.99 19.72
CA ARG A 119 -2.05 10.69 20.39
C ARG A 119 -2.25 9.71 21.56
N ALA A 120 -3.26 9.91 22.40
CA ALA A 120 -3.53 9.03 23.54
C ALA A 120 -3.81 7.58 23.10
N MET A 121 -4.50 7.38 21.98
CA MET A 121 -4.69 6.07 21.35
C MET A 121 -3.36 5.40 20.97
N PHE A 122 -2.45 6.13 20.32
CA PHE A 122 -1.13 5.60 19.94
C PHE A 122 -0.23 5.33 21.15
N GLU A 123 -0.30 6.19 22.17
CA GLU A 123 0.43 6.00 23.42
C GLU A 123 -0.08 4.79 24.21
N ALA A 124 -1.39 4.59 24.28
CA ALA A 124 -1.98 3.41 24.93
C ALA A 124 -1.57 2.12 24.22
N TYR A 125 -1.64 2.10 22.88
CA TYR A 125 -1.14 0.98 22.09
C TYR A 125 0.34 0.70 22.37
N ALA A 126 1.18 1.74 22.37
CA ALA A 126 2.61 1.62 22.67
C ALA A 126 2.87 1.07 24.08
N ARG A 127 2.10 1.52 25.09
CA ARG A 127 2.15 0.96 26.45
C ARG A 127 1.82 -0.54 26.46
N GLY A 128 0.83 -0.98 25.68
CA GLY A 128 0.48 -2.39 25.53
C GLY A 128 1.62 -3.24 24.97
N VAL A 129 2.27 -2.77 23.90
CA VAL A 129 3.46 -3.43 23.33
C VAL A 129 4.59 -3.50 24.37
N ASN A 130 4.87 -2.40 25.05
CA ASN A 130 5.92 -2.35 26.07
C ASN A 130 5.62 -3.22 27.29
N ALA A 131 4.35 -3.35 27.66
CA ALA A 131 3.92 -4.27 28.71
C ALA A 131 4.25 -5.72 28.34
N PHE A 132 4.01 -6.14 27.10
CA PHE A 132 4.44 -7.45 26.60
C PHE A 132 5.97 -7.60 26.68
N LEU A 133 6.73 -6.62 26.19
CA LEU A 133 8.20 -6.65 26.24
C LEU A 133 8.76 -6.75 27.67
N SER A 134 8.06 -6.16 28.65
CA SER A 134 8.46 -6.19 30.07
C SER A 134 7.89 -7.36 30.89
N SER A 135 7.01 -8.17 30.29
CA SER A 135 6.25 -9.22 31.00
C SER A 135 7.09 -10.43 31.42
N GLY A 136 8.28 -10.60 30.83
CA GLY A 136 9.11 -11.79 30.98
C GLY A 136 8.67 -12.97 30.10
N GLU A 137 7.68 -12.78 29.22
CA GLU A 137 7.36 -13.73 28.16
C GLU A 137 8.57 -13.93 27.23
N PRO A 138 8.75 -15.14 26.65
CA PRO A 138 9.82 -15.39 25.70
C PRO A 138 9.67 -14.50 24.47
N LEU A 139 10.81 -14.06 23.93
CA LEU A 139 10.87 -13.29 22.70
C LEU A 139 10.82 -14.23 21.48
N PRO A 140 10.38 -13.72 20.31
CA PRO A 140 10.51 -14.43 19.05
C PRO A 140 11.94 -14.92 18.81
N ILE A 141 12.07 -16.12 18.22
CA ILE A 141 13.34 -16.82 18.04
C ILE A 141 14.35 -16.02 17.20
N GLU A 142 13.84 -15.14 16.35
CA GLU A 142 14.64 -14.29 15.49
C GLU A 142 15.54 -13.32 16.27
N TYR A 143 15.17 -12.93 17.50
CA TYR A 143 16.06 -12.13 18.37
C TYR A 143 17.31 -12.93 18.78
N GLU A 144 17.17 -14.22 19.11
CA GLU A 144 18.30 -15.12 19.41
C GLU A 144 19.16 -15.35 18.16
N LEU A 145 18.53 -15.70 17.03
CA LEU A 145 19.21 -15.91 15.74
C LEU A 145 20.01 -14.68 15.29
N THR A 146 19.51 -13.50 15.62
CA THR A 146 20.14 -12.25 15.22
C THR A 146 21.09 -11.67 16.26
N GLY A 147 21.06 -12.19 17.49
CA GLY A 147 21.77 -11.61 18.64
C GLY A 147 21.29 -10.19 18.95
N SER A 148 20.05 -9.85 18.56
CA SER A 148 19.46 -8.53 18.76
C SER A 148 18.54 -8.54 20.00
N GLN A 149 18.13 -7.34 20.42
CA GLN A 149 17.19 -7.15 21.53
C GLN A 149 16.13 -6.12 21.11
N PRO A 150 14.89 -6.24 21.59
CA PRO A 150 13.84 -5.29 21.29
C PRO A 150 14.09 -3.94 21.97
N GLU A 151 13.96 -2.86 21.21
CA GLU A 151 13.88 -1.50 21.75
C GLU A 151 12.43 -1.18 22.18
N PRO A 152 12.21 -0.33 23.20
CA PRO A 152 10.87 0.12 23.58
C PRO A 152 10.07 0.64 22.38
N TRP A 153 8.78 0.31 22.36
CA TRP A 153 7.84 0.82 21.38
C TRP A 153 7.41 2.24 21.75
N GLU A 154 7.79 3.19 20.92
CA GLU A 154 7.23 4.55 20.92
C GLU A 154 6.06 4.70 19.93
N PRO A 155 5.13 5.66 20.17
CA PRO A 155 3.99 5.93 19.30
C PRO A 155 4.32 6.10 17.81
N TRP A 156 5.44 6.76 17.49
CA TRP A 156 5.82 7.03 16.10
C TRP A 156 6.17 5.76 15.31
N HIS A 157 6.52 4.65 15.97
CA HIS A 157 6.74 3.39 15.27
C HIS A 157 5.47 2.88 14.58
N SER A 158 4.30 3.10 15.17
CA SER A 158 3.02 2.74 14.54
C SER A 158 2.76 3.54 13.27
N ALA A 159 3.02 4.85 13.31
CA ALA A 159 2.96 5.69 12.11
C ALA A 159 4.01 5.28 11.06
N ALA A 160 5.21 4.88 11.50
CA ALA A 160 6.30 4.43 10.62
C ALA A 160 5.96 3.11 9.91
N ILE A 161 5.38 2.14 10.61
CA ILE A 161 4.87 0.89 10.01
C ILE A 161 3.83 1.20 8.95
N PHE A 162 2.87 2.07 9.28
CA PHE A 162 1.85 2.46 8.32
C PHE A 162 2.50 3.09 7.07
N LYS A 163 3.42 4.05 7.21
CA LYS A 163 4.09 4.68 6.08
C LYS A 163 4.92 3.71 5.23
N VAL A 164 5.75 2.85 5.83
CA VAL A 164 6.63 1.96 5.03
C VAL A 164 5.84 0.94 4.22
N ARG A 165 4.65 0.54 4.69
CA ARG A 165 3.75 -0.37 3.97
C ARG A 165 2.97 0.31 2.83
N HIS A 166 2.96 1.65 2.77
CA HIS A 166 2.20 2.42 1.77
C HIS A 166 3.06 3.32 0.88
N VAL A 167 4.30 3.66 1.25
CA VAL A 167 5.18 4.60 0.51
C VAL A 167 5.35 4.23 -0.96
N LEU A 168 5.26 2.95 -1.28
CA LEU A 168 5.39 2.48 -2.64
C LEU A 168 4.09 2.47 -3.44
N MET A 169 2.92 2.68 -2.82
CA MET A 169 1.64 2.50 -3.51
C MET A 169 1.30 3.61 -4.52
N GLY A 170 1.97 4.77 -4.52
CA GLY A 170 1.76 5.80 -5.53
C GLY A 170 2.55 5.56 -6.82
N PRO A 171 2.41 6.44 -7.84
CA PRO A 171 2.88 6.14 -9.20
C PRO A 171 4.32 6.59 -9.52
N TRP A 172 5.14 6.91 -8.51
CA TRP A 172 6.46 7.51 -8.74
C TRP A 172 7.40 6.58 -9.55
N GLN A 173 7.33 5.26 -9.35
CA GLN A 173 8.12 4.29 -10.14
C GLN A 173 7.72 4.31 -11.62
N GLN A 174 6.43 4.46 -11.91
CA GLN A 174 5.90 4.60 -13.27
C GLN A 174 6.41 5.89 -13.90
N LYS A 175 6.51 6.98 -13.15
CA LYS A 175 7.10 8.25 -13.63
C LYS A 175 8.60 8.09 -13.93
N VAL A 176 9.36 7.37 -13.11
CA VAL A 176 10.78 7.06 -13.42
C VAL A 176 10.88 6.30 -14.75
N ALA A 177 10.09 5.23 -14.90
CA ALA A 177 10.07 4.42 -16.11
C ALA A 177 9.66 5.26 -17.35
N ALA A 178 8.66 6.12 -17.21
CA ALA A 178 8.23 7.04 -18.26
C ALA A 178 9.35 8.05 -18.62
N GLY A 179 10.05 8.61 -17.61
CA GLY A 179 11.20 9.49 -17.80
C GLY A 179 12.36 8.80 -18.52
N ALA A 180 12.67 7.55 -18.17
CA ALA A 180 13.70 6.75 -18.83
C ALA A 180 13.32 6.38 -20.28
N LEU A 181 12.06 6.02 -20.51
CA LEU A 181 11.55 5.77 -21.86
C LEU A 181 11.61 7.05 -22.71
N LEU A 182 11.21 8.20 -22.16
CA LEU A 182 11.32 9.49 -22.84
C LEU A 182 12.78 9.84 -23.16
N ALA A 183 13.72 9.61 -22.24
CA ALA A 183 15.15 9.82 -22.46
C ALA A 183 15.71 8.93 -23.58
N LYS A 184 15.27 7.66 -23.66
CA LYS A 184 15.71 6.69 -24.68
C LYS A 184 15.07 6.91 -26.04
N ALA A 185 13.74 7.11 -26.08
CA ALA A 185 12.96 7.23 -27.32
C ALA A 185 12.96 8.66 -27.90
N GLY A 186 13.16 9.65 -27.04
CA GLY A 186 13.10 11.07 -27.40
C GLY A 186 11.66 11.63 -27.46
N PRO A 187 11.52 12.96 -27.40
CA PRO A 187 10.23 13.65 -27.26
C PRO A 187 9.29 13.49 -28.48
N ALA A 188 9.82 13.16 -29.65
CA ALA A 188 9.02 12.92 -30.86
C ALA A 188 8.43 11.50 -30.93
N ALA A 189 9.09 10.51 -30.32
CA ALA A 189 8.63 9.11 -30.36
C ALA A 189 7.79 8.75 -29.14
N PHE A 190 8.12 9.30 -27.96
CA PHE A 190 7.44 8.98 -26.70
C PHE A 190 5.90 9.10 -26.75
N PRO A 191 5.29 10.18 -27.30
CA PRO A 191 3.82 10.29 -27.37
C PRO A 191 3.16 9.25 -28.29
N LYS A 192 3.93 8.69 -29.23
CA LYS A 192 3.45 7.62 -30.12
C LYS A 192 3.44 6.26 -29.43
N LEU A 193 4.26 6.11 -28.38
CA LEU A 193 4.35 4.90 -27.56
C LEU A 193 3.36 4.94 -26.38
N ASP A 194 3.13 6.12 -25.82
CA ASP A 194 2.15 6.34 -24.75
C ASP A 194 0.99 7.22 -25.21
N HIS A 195 -0.09 6.57 -25.63
CA HIS A 195 -1.34 7.20 -26.09
C HIS A 195 -2.04 8.04 -25.00
N ARG A 196 -1.56 8.00 -23.76
CA ARG A 196 -2.08 8.79 -22.63
C ARG A 196 -1.27 10.05 -22.36
N SER A 197 -0.17 10.29 -23.10
CA SER A 197 0.72 11.43 -22.89
C SER A 197 0.14 12.71 -23.53
N PRO A 198 -0.21 13.75 -22.76
CA PRO A 198 -0.59 15.02 -23.33
C PRO A 198 0.69 15.85 -23.47
N LEU A 199 1.38 15.75 -24.61
CA LEU A 199 2.45 16.71 -24.93
C LEU A 199 1.84 17.99 -25.49
N GLU A 200 1.32 18.83 -24.59
CA GLU A 200 1.14 20.27 -24.86
C GLU A 200 2.06 21.14 -23.96
N SER A 201 3.05 20.54 -23.30
CA SER A 201 4.03 21.23 -22.45
C SER A 201 5.47 21.01 -22.95
N ALA A 202 6.32 22.03 -22.84
CA ALA A 202 7.73 21.94 -23.20
C ALA A 202 8.46 20.94 -22.28
N VAL A 203 8.96 19.83 -22.83
CA VAL A 203 9.73 18.83 -22.07
C VAL A 203 11.23 19.13 -22.11
N ILE A 204 11.91 18.93 -20.97
CA ILE A 204 13.34 19.29 -20.80
C ILE A 204 14.27 18.05 -20.79
N ILE A 205 13.80 16.88 -21.23
CA ILE A 205 14.63 15.66 -21.31
C ILE A 205 15.12 15.47 -22.77
N PRO A 206 16.26 16.08 -23.18
CA PRO A 206 16.83 15.82 -24.49
C PRO A 206 17.45 14.42 -24.53
N PRO A 207 17.45 13.75 -25.70
CA PRO A 207 18.22 12.52 -25.89
C PRO A 207 19.71 12.75 -25.62
N GLY A 208 20.30 11.93 -24.75
CA GLY A 208 21.71 12.04 -24.35
C GLY A 208 21.98 13.02 -23.20
N GLY A 209 23.24 13.10 -22.74
CA GLY A 209 23.67 14.00 -21.66
C GLY A 209 23.38 13.50 -20.23
N LYS A 210 23.73 14.34 -19.23
CA LYS A 210 23.70 13.99 -17.80
C LYS A 210 22.29 13.63 -17.28
N VAL A 211 21.26 14.36 -17.71
CA VAL A 211 19.86 14.11 -17.29
C VAL A 211 19.34 12.77 -17.83
N SER A 212 19.68 12.43 -19.08
CA SER A 212 19.35 11.11 -19.63
C SER A 212 20.05 9.97 -18.88
N GLN A 213 21.32 10.15 -18.52
CA GLN A 213 22.07 9.16 -17.73
C GLN A 213 21.49 8.98 -16.32
N LEU A 214 21.07 10.08 -15.67
CA LEU A 214 20.36 10.03 -14.39
C LEU A 214 19.12 9.16 -14.48
N PHE A 215 18.32 9.26 -15.55
CA PHE A 215 17.13 8.42 -15.69
C PHE A 215 17.40 6.95 -15.94
N VAL A 216 18.45 6.62 -16.71
CA VAL A 216 18.84 5.23 -16.92
C VAL A 216 19.34 4.62 -15.60
N GLN A 217 20.14 5.36 -14.83
CA GLN A 217 20.60 4.94 -13.50
C GLN A 217 19.43 4.86 -12.50
N ALA A 218 18.52 5.83 -12.54
CA ALA A 218 17.32 5.87 -11.71
C ALA A 218 16.42 4.69 -11.99
N GLU A 219 16.19 4.34 -13.26
CA GLU A 219 15.40 3.18 -13.64
C GLU A 219 16.00 1.91 -13.03
N ASP A 220 17.30 1.68 -13.17
CA ASP A 220 17.95 0.49 -12.61
C ASP A 220 17.98 0.48 -11.08
N GLU A 221 18.36 1.59 -10.44
CA GLU A 221 18.44 1.68 -8.98
C GLU A 221 17.07 1.73 -8.30
N ILE A 222 16.08 2.42 -8.88
CA ILE A 222 14.71 2.48 -8.35
C ILE A 222 13.99 1.17 -8.64
N ARG A 223 14.22 0.49 -9.78
CA ARG A 223 13.74 -0.87 -9.97
C ARG A 223 14.30 -1.79 -8.88
N GLU A 224 15.62 -1.80 -8.68
CA GLU A 224 16.25 -2.61 -7.63
C GLU A 224 15.80 -2.22 -6.21
N ALA A 225 15.59 -0.93 -5.93
CA ALA A 225 15.19 -0.44 -4.62
C ALA A 225 13.67 -0.55 -4.36
N ALA A 226 12.85 -0.45 -5.40
CA ALA A 226 11.44 -0.79 -5.37
C ALA A 226 11.23 -2.29 -5.22
N GLU A 227 12.12 -3.14 -5.77
CA GLU A 227 12.19 -4.57 -5.41
C GLU A 227 12.53 -4.75 -3.91
N ALA A 228 13.30 -3.83 -3.29
CA ALA A 228 13.74 -3.90 -1.88
C ALA A 228 12.70 -3.47 -0.85
N LEU A 229 12.05 -2.35 -1.12
CA LEU A 229 10.97 -1.82 -0.31
C LEU A 229 9.65 -2.48 -0.68
N GLY A 230 9.56 -3.03 -1.88
CA GLY A 230 8.34 -3.46 -2.54
C GLY A 230 8.41 -4.89 -3.04
N PHE A 231 7.78 -5.71 -2.25
CA PHE A 231 6.69 -6.58 -2.65
C PHE A 231 5.80 -6.15 -3.87
N MET A 232 6.02 -5.01 -4.54
CA MET A 232 5.20 -4.53 -5.65
C MET A 232 5.74 -4.81 -7.05
N SER A 233 6.84 -5.57 -7.19
CA SER A 233 7.04 -6.37 -8.41
C SER A 233 6.18 -7.64 -8.40
N ASP A 234 5.16 -7.68 -7.53
CA ASP A 234 4.07 -8.65 -7.57
C ASP A 234 3.54 -8.75 -8.99
N ILE A 235 3.76 -9.92 -9.56
CA ILE A 235 3.32 -10.30 -10.90
C ILE A 235 1.78 -10.13 -11.02
N ASP A 236 1.05 -10.07 -9.88
CA ASP A 236 -0.40 -9.93 -9.77
C ASP A 236 -0.87 -9.08 -8.55
N ALA A 237 -0.26 -7.93 -8.25
CA ALA A 237 -0.77 -7.02 -7.21
C ALA A 237 -2.12 -6.39 -7.62
N GLY A 238 -3.05 -6.29 -6.67
CA GLY A 238 -4.40 -5.79 -6.95
C GLY A 238 -5.33 -5.93 -5.75
N SER A 239 -6.59 -5.65 -5.95
CA SER A 239 -7.65 -5.97 -4.99
C SER A 239 -8.96 -6.04 -5.73
N ASN A 240 -9.88 -6.89 -5.28
CA ASN A 240 -11.29 -6.81 -5.63
C ASN A 240 -12.10 -6.37 -4.41
N SER A 241 -13.18 -5.64 -4.66
CA SER A 241 -14.22 -5.40 -3.67
C SER A 241 -15.54 -5.18 -4.39
N TRP A 242 -16.63 -5.66 -3.79
CA TRP A 242 -17.97 -5.38 -4.27
C TRP A 242 -18.97 -5.27 -3.14
N ALA A 243 -19.95 -4.40 -3.33
CA ALA A 243 -21.09 -4.22 -2.45
C ALA A 243 -22.37 -4.45 -3.27
N VAL A 244 -23.28 -5.28 -2.77
CA VAL A 244 -24.56 -5.58 -3.41
C VAL A 244 -25.66 -5.06 -2.51
N HIS A 245 -26.53 -4.21 -3.05
CA HIS A 245 -27.62 -3.59 -2.31
C HIS A 245 -28.73 -4.62 -2.00
N GLY A 246 -29.48 -4.41 -0.92
CA GLY A 246 -30.55 -5.33 -0.49
C GLY A 246 -31.64 -5.59 -1.54
N SER A 247 -31.87 -4.66 -2.47
CA SER A 247 -32.80 -4.86 -3.60
C SER A 247 -32.35 -5.95 -4.58
N ARG A 248 -31.09 -6.37 -4.51
CA ARG A 248 -30.48 -7.39 -5.37
C ARG A 248 -30.01 -8.61 -4.60
N THR A 249 -30.38 -8.72 -3.32
CA THR A 249 -30.07 -9.90 -2.51
C THR A 249 -31.34 -10.65 -2.11
N THR A 250 -31.23 -11.96 -1.94
CA THR A 250 -32.38 -12.79 -1.50
C THR A 250 -32.81 -12.50 -0.05
N THR A 251 -31.96 -11.84 0.73
CA THR A 251 -32.21 -11.49 2.14
C THR A 251 -32.80 -10.11 2.33
N GLY A 252 -32.82 -9.27 1.29
CA GLY A 252 -33.18 -7.85 1.41
C GLY A 252 -32.12 -7.01 2.15
N LYS A 253 -30.95 -7.57 2.47
CA LYS A 253 -29.86 -6.89 3.18
C LYS A 253 -28.61 -6.79 2.33
N PRO A 254 -27.81 -5.71 2.49
CA PRO A 254 -26.56 -5.56 1.76
C PRO A 254 -25.56 -6.68 2.04
N VAL A 255 -24.71 -6.97 1.06
CA VAL A 255 -23.54 -7.85 1.21
C VAL A 255 -22.31 -7.10 0.70
N LEU A 256 -21.27 -7.05 1.53
CA LEU A 256 -19.98 -6.42 1.22
C LEU A 256 -18.89 -7.49 1.23
N CYS A 257 -18.11 -7.57 0.15
CA CYS A 257 -17.01 -8.51 0.00
C CYS A 257 -15.71 -7.77 -0.32
N ASN A 258 -14.59 -8.29 0.17
CA ASN A 258 -13.25 -7.79 -0.15
C ASN A 258 -12.30 -8.96 -0.43
N ASP A 259 -11.35 -8.72 -1.31
CA ASP A 259 -10.32 -9.68 -1.70
C ASP A 259 -9.05 -8.89 -2.08
N SER A 260 -8.23 -8.56 -1.07
CA SER A 260 -6.98 -7.82 -1.25
C SER A 260 -5.87 -8.73 -1.77
N HIS A 261 -5.37 -8.48 -2.98
CA HIS A 261 -4.27 -9.24 -3.58
C HIS A 261 -2.92 -8.62 -3.21
N ARG A 262 -2.24 -9.32 -2.32
CA ARG A 262 -0.88 -9.05 -1.88
C ARG A 262 -0.12 -10.37 -2.08
N ALA A 263 1.15 -10.36 -2.48
CA ALA A 263 2.00 -11.55 -2.43
C ALA A 263 1.83 -12.37 -1.15
N LEU A 264 2.06 -13.66 -1.32
CA LEU A 264 2.00 -14.62 -0.24
C LEU A 264 3.27 -14.47 0.60
N ASP A 265 3.13 -13.83 1.76
CA ASP A 265 4.18 -13.66 2.76
C ASP A 265 3.81 -14.41 4.06
N VAL A 266 4.83 -14.80 4.84
CA VAL A 266 4.66 -15.49 6.12
C VAL A 266 5.48 -14.78 7.19
N PRO A 267 4.83 -14.11 8.16
CA PRO A 267 3.40 -13.89 8.25
C PRO A 267 2.89 -12.83 7.25
N ASN A 268 1.65 -12.97 6.77
CA ASN A 268 1.09 -12.03 5.80
C ASN A 268 0.90 -10.61 6.39
N ALA A 269 0.70 -9.62 5.52
CA ALA A 269 0.65 -8.20 5.89
C ALA A 269 -0.48 -7.83 6.85
N TYR A 270 -1.61 -8.53 6.80
CA TYR A 270 -2.78 -8.22 7.62
C TYR A 270 -2.92 -9.18 8.80
N TRP A 271 -3.30 -8.64 9.93
CA TRP A 271 -3.55 -9.35 11.17
C TRP A 271 -5.01 -9.14 11.56
N GLN A 272 -5.73 -10.23 11.78
CA GLN A 272 -7.13 -10.21 12.15
C GLN A 272 -7.27 -10.13 13.67
N ILE A 273 -8.13 -9.24 14.14
CA ILE A 273 -8.41 -9.04 15.57
C ILE A 273 -9.83 -8.50 15.76
N ASN A 274 -10.42 -8.78 16.92
CA ASN A 274 -11.55 -8.04 17.48
C ASN A 274 -11.10 -7.19 18.69
N ILE A 275 -11.56 -5.95 18.77
CA ILE A 275 -11.41 -5.09 19.94
C ILE A 275 -12.78 -4.51 20.34
N ALA A 276 -13.08 -4.54 21.63
CA ALA A 276 -14.36 -4.10 22.16
C ALA A 276 -14.21 -3.35 23.50
N CYS A 277 -14.89 -2.22 23.59
CA CYS A 277 -15.12 -1.44 24.81
C CYS A 277 -16.53 -0.81 24.73
N PRO A 278 -17.02 -0.07 25.75
CA PRO A 278 -18.33 0.57 25.67
C PRO A 278 -18.49 1.54 24.48
N GLY A 279 -17.39 2.14 23.99
CA GLY A 279 -17.41 3.13 22.91
C GLY A 279 -17.34 2.55 21.48
N PHE A 280 -16.91 1.30 21.30
CA PHE A 280 -16.88 0.62 20.01
C PHE A 280 -16.70 -0.90 20.16
N ASN A 281 -17.12 -1.65 19.15
CA ASN A 281 -16.83 -3.07 19.02
C ASN A 281 -16.54 -3.35 17.54
N VAL A 282 -15.29 -3.63 17.20
CA VAL A 282 -14.87 -3.80 15.80
C VAL A 282 -14.12 -5.11 15.63
N VAL A 283 -14.50 -5.85 14.59
CA VAL A 283 -13.74 -6.99 14.08
C VAL A 283 -13.30 -6.68 12.67
N GLY A 284 -12.06 -7.00 12.34
CA GLY A 284 -11.49 -6.66 11.05
C GLY A 284 -10.06 -7.13 10.88
N ALA A 285 -9.42 -6.60 9.86
CA ALA A 285 -8.02 -6.86 9.56
C ALA A 285 -7.25 -5.54 9.58
N THR A 286 -6.11 -5.53 10.28
CA THR A 286 -5.25 -4.36 10.46
C THR A 286 -3.78 -4.73 10.28
N PHE A 287 -2.87 -3.76 10.38
CA PHE A 287 -1.44 -4.04 10.40
C PHE A 287 -0.98 -4.27 11.83
N ALA A 288 -0.27 -5.37 12.10
CA ALA A 288 0.39 -5.53 13.39
C ALA A 288 1.34 -4.36 13.62
N GLY A 289 1.21 -3.69 14.76
CA GLY A 289 1.95 -2.46 15.06
C GLY A 289 1.19 -1.16 14.80
N VAL A 290 -0.01 -1.21 14.21
CA VAL A 290 -0.83 -0.01 13.91
C VAL A 290 -2.16 -0.10 14.69
N PRO A 291 -2.52 0.92 15.51
CA PRO A 291 -3.77 0.92 16.24
C PRO A 291 -4.97 1.13 15.31
N GLY A 292 -6.14 0.59 15.69
CA GLY A 292 -7.39 0.71 14.92
C GLY A 292 -7.45 -0.16 13.66
N PHE A 293 -8.35 0.19 12.73
CA PHE A 293 -8.68 -0.58 11.52
C PHE A 293 -8.75 0.31 10.27
N PRO A 294 -7.59 0.80 9.79
CA PRO A 294 -7.56 1.76 8.69
C PRO A 294 -8.27 1.25 7.43
N HIS A 295 -8.21 -0.05 7.14
CA HIS A 295 -8.60 -0.62 5.85
C HIS A 295 -9.83 -1.51 5.88
N PHE A 296 -9.95 -2.39 6.88
CA PHE A 296 -10.98 -3.41 6.90
C PHE A 296 -11.58 -3.55 8.29
N GLY A 297 -12.89 -3.39 8.39
CA GLY A 297 -13.58 -3.55 9.66
C GLY A 297 -15.08 -3.62 9.50
N ASN A 298 -15.71 -4.10 10.56
CA ASN A 298 -17.14 -4.03 10.79
C ASN A 298 -17.37 -3.74 12.26
N ASN A 299 -18.20 -2.74 12.54
CA ASN A 299 -18.55 -2.34 13.90
C ASN A 299 -19.97 -2.80 14.34
N GLY A 300 -20.62 -3.63 13.54
CA GLY A 300 -21.98 -4.11 13.75
C GLY A 300 -23.07 -3.18 13.19
N ASN A 301 -22.74 -1.93 12.84
CA ASN A 301 -23.65 -0.99 12.16
C ASN A 301 -23.23 -0.76 10.72
N VAL A 302 -21.94 -0.55 10.49
CA VAL A 302 -21.33 -0.36 9.18
C VAL A 302 -20.09 -1.25 9.04
N ALA A 303 -19.92 -1.79 7.84
CA ALA A 303 -18.74 -2.52 7.42
C ALA A 303 -18.04 -1.73 6.31
N TRP A 304 -16.71 -1.78 6.28
CA TRP A 304 -15.89 -1.13 5.28
C TRP A 304 -14.74 -2.00 4.81
N ASN A 305 -14.34 -1.76 3.58
CA ASN A 305 -13.13 -2.30 3.02
C ASN A 305 -12.54 -1.35 1.97
N ILE A 306 -11.32 -1.66 1.52
CA ILE A 306 -10.66 -0.87 0.49
C ILE A 306 -10.14 -1.69 -0.69
N THR A 307 -10.05 -1.03 -1.84
CA THR A 307 -9.12 -1.39 -2.92
C THR A 307 -8.20 -0.21 -3.22
N HIS A 308 -7.03 -0.46 -3.78
CA HIS A 308 -6.13 0.61 -4.19
C HIS A 308 -6.71 1.38 -5.39
N THR A 309 -6.71 2.72 -5.33
CA THR A 309 -7.24 3.56 -6.42
C THR A 309 -6.29 3.68 -7.60
N SER A 310 -4.98 3.47 -7.40
CA SER A 310 -3.94 3.85 -8.38
C SER A 310 -3.97 5.35 -8.70
N ALA A 311 -4.31 6.18 -7.71
CA ALA A 311 -4.30 7.62 -7.87
C ALA A 311 -2.87 8.19 -7.87
N ASP A 312 -2.73 9.39 -8.42
CA ASP A 312 -1.47 10.10 -8.53
C ASP A 312 -1.30 11.14 -7.41
N TYR A 313 -0.72 10.69 -6.30
CA TYR A 313 -0.43 11.48 -5.09
C TYR A 313 1.06 11.61 -4.78
N GLN A 314 1.92 11.28 -5.76
CA GLN A 314 3.38 11.38 -5.67
C GLN A 314 3.95 11.96 -6.96
N ASP A 315 4.75 13.02 -6.83
CA ASP A 315 5.44 13.66 -7.94
C ASP A 315 6.95 13.55 -7.78
N LEU A 316 7.63 13.39 -8.92
CA LEU A 316 9.08 13.44 -9.00
C LEU A 316 9.51 14.73 -9.67
N TYR A 317 10.57 15.32 -9.13
CA TYR A 317 11.19 16.53 -9.66
C TYR A 317 12.64 16.25 -10.03
N ILE A 318 13.04 16.68 -11.22
CA ILE A 318 14.44 16.77 -11.63
C ILE A 318 14.97 18.08 -11.06
N GLU A 319 15.87 17.97 -10.10
CA GLU A 319 16.52 19.12 -9.48
C GLU A 319 17.85 19.38 -10.17
N GLU A 320 18.12 20.63 -10.51
CA GLU A 320 19.41 21.08 -11.02
C GLU A 320 20.27 21.59 -9.86
N PHE A 321 21.54 21.18 -9.81
CA PHE A 321 22.50 21.54 -8.78
C PHE A 321 23.73 22.20 -9.39
N ASP A 322 24.41 23.05 -8.61
CA ASP A 322 25.58 23.82 -9.05
C ASP A 322 26.90 23.02 -9.14
N GLY A 323 26.82 21.69 -8.97
CA GLY A 323 27.98 20.81 -8.85
C GLY A 323 28.48 20.64 -7.41
N GLU A 324 27.88 21.35 -6.45
CA GLU A 324 28.08 21.14 -5.02
C GLU A 324 26.78 20.61 -4.40
N VAL A 325 26.08 21.44 -3.62
CA VAL A 325 24.86 21.07 -2.90
C VAL A 325 23.82 22.18 -2.92
N ARG A 326 23.94 23.20 -3.78
CA ARG A 326 22.87 24.21 -3.94
C ARG A 326 21.97 23.82 -5.11
N HIS A 327 20.67 23.79 -4.89
CA HIS A 327 19.69 23.50 -5.94
C HIS A 327 19.19 24.80 -6.59
N ARG A 328 18.89 24.74 -7.88
CA ARG A 328 18.38 25.88 -8.63
C ARG A 328 16.90 26.06 -8.37
N THR A 329 16.51 27.31 -8.10
CA THR A 329 15.12 27.75 -7.98
C THR A 329 14.83 28.81 -9.04
N PRO A 330 13.56 29.20 -9.27
CA PRO A 330 13.22 30.31 -10.14
C PRO A 330 13.93 31.62 -9.77
N SER A 331 14.22 31.81 -8.48
CA SER A 331 14.93 32.98 -7.94
C SER A 331 16.46 32.85 -7.93
N GLY A 332 17.03 31.73 -8.38
CA GLY A 332 18.46 31.46 -8.36
C GLY A 332 18.86 30.27 -7.48
N TRP A 333 20.15 30.13 -7.20
CA TRP A 333 20.70 29.03 -6.40
C TRP A 333 20.33 29.16 -4.91
N LYS A 334 19.89 28.06 -4.30
CA LYS A 334 19.52 27.98 -2.88
C LYS A 334 20.24 26.82 -2.20
N ASP A 335 20.65 27.03 -0.95
CA ASP A 335 21.23 25.98 -0.13
C ASP A 335 20.24 24.82 0.08
N THR A 336 20.75 23.59 -0.05
CA THR A 336 19.96 22.37 0.18
C THR A 336 20.21 21.88 1.60
N GLU A 337 19.15 21.49 2.31
CA GLU A 337 19.31 20.84 3.61
C GLU A 337 20.07 19.53 3.39
N ARG A 338 21.14 19.32 4.16
CA ARG A 338 22.02 18.16 4.07
C ARG A 338 22.20 17.54 5.43
N ARG A 339 22.04 16.23 5.52
CA ARG A 339 22.27 15.46 6.74
C ARG A 339 23.17 14.26 6.47
N GLU A 340 24.25 14.17 7.24
CA GLU A 340 25.09 12.98 7.28
C GLU A 340 24.38 11.90 8.11
N GLU A 341 24.37 10.68 7.58
CA GLU A 341 23.76 9.51 8.18
C GLU A 341 24.79 8.39 8.29
N THR A 342 24.67 7.56 9.32
CA THR A 342 25.47 6.34 9.48
C THR A 342 24.55 5.15 9.66
N ILE A 343 24.68 4.16 8.79
CA ILE A 343 23.91 2.91 8.81
C ILE A 343 24.82 1.81 9.35
N SER A 344 24.47 1.26 10.51
CA SER A 344 25.18 0.10 11.07
C SER A 344 24.81 -1.17 10.29
N VAL A 345 25.77 -2.07 10.08
CA VAL A 345 25.58 -3.31 9.32
C VAL A 345 26.05 -4.49 10.16
N ARG A 346 25.20 -5.49 10.39
CA ARG A 346 25.58 -6.66 11.18
C ARG A 346 26.73 -7.42 10.51
N GLY A 347 27.85 -7.57 11.21
CA GLY A 347 29.01 -8.31 10.69
C GLY A 347 29.76 -7.59 9.56
N GLY A 348 29.54 -6.28 9.39
CA GLY A 348 30.28 -5.43 8.46
C GLY A 348 30.58 -4.06 9.06
N GLU A 349 31.35 -3.24 8.34
CA GLU A 349 31.64 -1.87 8.76
C GLU A 349 30.40 -0.96 8.59
N PRO A 350 30.19 0.02 9.50
CA PRO A 350 29.16 1.02 9.33
C PRO A 350 29.34 1.81 8.02
N VAL A 351 28.23 2.08 7.32
CA VAL A 351 28.20 2.79 6.05
C VAL A 351 27.75 4.22 6.28
N LYS A 352 28.58 5.18 5.86
CA LYS A 352 28.22 6.61 5.85
C LYS A 352 27.48 6.95 4.57
N THR A 353 26.42 7.73 4.69
CA THR A 353 25.66 8.25 3.55
C THR A 353 25.17 9.66 3.86
N GLU A 354 24.61 10.33 2.85
CA GLU A 354 24.05 11.67 2.98
C GLU A 354 22.62 11.67 2.45
N THR A 355 21.78 12.44 3.12
CA THR A 355 20.42 12.75 2.65
C THR A 355 20.32 14.24 2.38
N PHE A 356 19.50 14.58 1.38
CA PHE A 356 19.32 15.95 0.91
C PHE A 356 17.84 16.25 0.79
N VAL A 357 17.42 17.47 1.13
CA VAL A 357 16.04 17.93 0.97
C VAL A 357 16.01 19.27 0.23
N THR A 358 15.27 19.30 -0.88
CA THR A 358 15.02 20.48 -1.70
C THR A 358 13.65 21.08 -1.36
N ARG A 359 13.27 22.15 -2.08
CA ARG A 359 11.91 22.73 -1.98
C ARG A 359 10.77 21.75 -2.30
N HIS A 360 11.02 20.69 -3.07
CA HIS A 360 9.99 19.70 -3.44
C HIS A 360 10.02 18.46 -2.55
N GLY A 361 10.97 18.34 -1.62
CA GLY A 361 11.08 17.21 -0.72
C GLY A 361 12.43 16.50 -0.79
N PRO A 362 12.53 15.28 -0.23
CA PRO A 362 13.78 14.54 -0.20
C PRO A 362 14.28 14.13 -1.57
N VAL A 363 15.60 14.18 -1.76
CA VAL A 363 16.30 13.56 -2.89
C VAL A 363 16.29 12.05 -2.70
N VAL A 364 15.55 11.35 -3.55
CA VAL A 364 15.37 9.89 -3.50
C VAL A 364 16.36 9.15 -4.38
N HIS A 365 16.89 9.79 -5.41
CA HIS A 365 17.88 9.18 -6.32
C HIS A 365 18.84 10.23 -6.92
N GLY A 366 20.06 9.80 -7.25
CA GLY A 366 21.16 10.65 -7.73
C GLY A 366 22.01 11.26 -6.61
N ASP A 367 23.11 11.89 -7.01
CA ASP A 367 23.98 12.70 -6.13
C ASP A 367 23.90 14.17 -6.59
N PRO A 368 23.47 15.10 -5.72
CA PRO A 368 23.50 16.54 -6.00
C PRO A 368 24.79 17.05 -6.67
N ARG A 369 25.95 16.51 -6.29
CA ARG A 369 27.26 16.91 -6.82
C ARG A 369 27.46 16.56 -8.29
N SER A 370 26.65 15.64 -8.82
CA SER A 370 26.64 15.30 -10.25
C SER A 370 25.95 16.37 -11.12
N GLY A 371 25.31 17.36 -10.47
CA GLY A 371 24.61 18.48 -11.09
C GLY A 371 23.11 18.24 -11.28
N HIS A 372 22.61 17.01 -11.12
CA HIS A 372 21.18 16.72 -11.13
C HIS A 372 20.84 15.56 -10.19
N ALA A 373 19.66 15.60 -9.58
CA ALA A 373 19.11 14.50 -8.78
C ALA A 373 17.57 14.47 -8.87
N LEU A 374 16.96 13.37 -8.44
CA LEU A 374 15.51 13.23 -8.36
C LEU A 374 15.03 13.48 -6.94
N ALA A 375 14.20 14.50 -6.76
CA ALA A 375 13.46 14.74 -5.52
C ALA A 375 12.03 14.20 -5.62
N MET A 376 11.46 13.76 -4.50
CA MET A 376 10.08 13.28 -4.43
C MET A 376 9.24 14.19 -3.55
N ARG A 377 8.10 14.65 -4.08
CA ARG A 377 7.03 15.27 -3.30
C ARG A 377 5.90 14.26 -3.12
N TYR A 378 5.56 13.99 -1.87
CA TYR A 378 4.61 12.94 -1.51
C TYR A 378 3.67 13.46 -0.43
N THR A 379 2.36 13.33 -0.63
CA THR A 379 1.32 13.87 0.25
C THR A 379 1.41 13.39 1.70
N ALA A 380 2.00 12.22 1.96
CA ALA A 380 2.19 11.72 3.32
C ALA A 380 3.49 12.20 3.99
N THR A 381 4.36 12.92 3.29
CA THR A 381 5.65 13.39 3.85
C THR A 381 5.98 14.84 3.52
N ASP A 382 5.21 15.52 2.66
CA ASP A 382 5.42 16.93 2.33
C ASP A 382 5.06 17.87 3.49
N GLN A 383 4.17 17.41 4.38
CA GLN A 383 3.82 18.02 5.65
C GLN A 383 3.40 16.94 6.66
N PRO A 384 3.40 17.23 7.98
CA PRO A 384 2.84 16.32 8.97
C PRO A 384 1.39 15.98 8.61
N CYS A 385 1.09 14.70 8.43
CA CYS A 385 -0.22 14.27 7.95
C CYS A 385 -1.21 14.05 9.10
N GLU A 386 -2.49 14.29 8.83
CA GLU A 386 -3.59 14.11 9.78
C GLU A 386 -4.32 12.77 9.59
N ALA A 387 -3.75 11.86 8.79
CA ALA A 387 -4.41 10.64 8.32
C ALA A 387 -4.94 9.75 9.46
N PHE A 388 -4.32 9.79 10.63
CA PHE A 388 -4.70 8.94 11.76
C PHE A 388 -5.88 9.49 12.57
N GLU A 389 -6.29 10.73 12.34
CA GLU A 389 -7.37 11.40 13.07
C GLU A 389 -8.73 10.79 12.75
N VAL A 390 -8.85 10.10 11.62
CA VAL A 390 -10.08 9.39 11.21
C VAL A 390 -10.26 8.06 11.93
N LEU A 391 -9.18 7.50 12.51
CA LEU A 391 -9.16 6.11 12.98
C LEU A 391 -10.13 5.85 14.11
N ARG A 392 -10.34 6.81 15.01
CA ARG A 392 -11.32 6.65 16.09
C ARG A 392 -12.75 6.96 15.64
N PRO A 393 -13.03 8.08 14.95
CA PRO A 393 -14.36 8.39 14.43
C PRO A 393 -14.98 7.26 13.60
N MET A 394 -14.22 6.63 12.69
CA MET A 394 -14.74 5.56 11.82
C MET A 394 -15.30 4.36 12.59
N LEU A 395 -14.78 4.07 13.79
CA LEU A 395 -15.17 2.87 14.54
C LEU A 395 -16.53 3.01 15.21
N ASP A 396 -17.03 4.25 15.36
CA ASP A 396 -18.33 4.53 15.96
C ASP A 396 -19.41 4.91 14.92
N SER A 397 -19.03 5.16 13.66
CA SER A 397 -19.99 5.45 12.58
C SER A 397 -21.12 4.43 12.50
N LYS A 398 -22.36 4.89 12.32
CA LYS A 398 -23.57 4.05 12.28
C LYS A 398 -24.09 3.83 10.87
N THR A 399 -23.73 4.70 9.94
CA THR A 399 -24.19 4.68 8.55
C THR A 399 -23.03 4.80 7.58
N VAL A 400 -23.27 4.44 6.31
CA VAL A 400 -22.32 4.68 5.21
C VAL A 400 -21.93 6.16 5.14
N ASP A 401 -22.88 7.08 5.31
CA ASP A 401 -22.61 8.51 5.22
C ASP A 401 -21.73 9.01 6.38
N GLU A 402 -22.05 8.63 7.63
CA GLU A 402 -21.21 8.97 8.79
C GLU A 402 -19.79 8.41 8.66
N LEU A 403 -19.67 7.20 8.12
CA LEU A 403 -18.36 6.60 7.85
C LEU A 403 -17.60 7.40 6.79
N PHE A 404 -18.24 7.78 5.69
CA PHE A 404 -17.60 8.58 4.64
C PHE A 404 -17.22 9.98 5.11
N ASP A 405 -18.10 10.66 5.82
CA ASP A 405 -17.83 12.02 6.33
C ASP A 405 -16.66 12.01 7.33
N SER A 406 -16.46 10.92 8.08
CA SER A 406 -15.30 10.76 8.96
C SER A 406 -13.96 10.68 8.23
N GLN A 407 -13.94 10.49 6.90
CA GLN A 407 -12.72 10.30 6.11
C GLN A 407 -12.08 11.60 5.60
N GLU A 408 -12.64 12.78 5.90
CA GLU A 408 -12.16 14.07 5.38
C GLU A 408 -10.66 14.31 5.63
N ARG A 409 -10.14 13.91 6.79
CA ARG A 409 -8.73 14.08 7.17
C ARG A 409 -7.81 12.95 6.70
N TRP A 410 -8.33 11.96 5.96
CA TRP A 410 -7.51 10.87 5.42
C TRP A 410 -6.59 11.39 4.30
N VAL A 411 -5.29 11.15 4.43
CA VAL A 411 -4.29 11.64 3.47
C VAL A 411 -3.79 10.53 2.54
N ASP A 412 -3.35 9.41 3.12
CA ASP A 412 -2.62 8.36 2.40
C ASP A 412 -2.94 6.98 3.01
N PRO A 413 -2.94 5.90 2.21
CA PRO A 413 -2.94 5.87 0.74
C PRO A 413 -4.26 6.34 0.15
N VAL A 414 -4.24 6.76 -1.13
CA VAL A 414 -5.49 7.02 -1.86
C VAL A 414 -6.17 5.68 -2.19
N ASN A 415 -7.37 5.49 -1.66
CA ASN A 415 -8.10 4.22 -1.77
C ASN A 415 -9.55 4.41 -2.22
N ASN A 416 -10.04 3.39 -2.90
CA ASN A 416 -11.45 3.15 -3.11
C ASN A 416 -11.97 2.51 -1.82
N MET A 417 -12.79 3.23 -1.05
CA MET A 417 -13.47 2.71 0.13
C MET A 417 -14.88 2.28 -0.25
N LEU A 418 -15.20 1.01 -0.02
CA LEU A 418 -16.57 0.51 -0.12
C LEU A 418 -17.11 0.29 1.27
N ALA A 419 -18.40 0.59 1.44
CA ALA A 419 -19.09 0.41 2.70
C ALA A 419 -20.48 -0.17 2.50
N ALA A 420 -20.99 -0.84 3.54
CA ALA A 420 -22.38 -1.24 3.63
C ALA A 420 -22.85 -1.14 5.09
N ASP A 421 -24.10 -0.73 5.31
CA ASP A 421 -24.67 -0.58 6.65
C ASP A 421 -25.95 -1.41 6.88
N THR A 422 -26.34 -1.52 8.15
CA THR A 422 -27.52 -2.28 8.58
C THR A 422 -28.85 -1.62 8.21
N SER A 423 -28.82 -0.32 7.89
CA SER A 423 -29.97 0.44 7.37
C SER A 423 -30.29 0.10 5.91
N GLY A 424 -29.38 -0.60 5.22
CA GLY A 424 -29.59 -1.10 3.88
C GLY A 424 -28.75 -0.41 2.82
N ASN A 425 -27.88 0.53 3.19
CA ASN A 425 -27.11 1.29 2.22
C ASN A 425 -25.84 0.55 1.78
N ILE A 426 -25.42 0.82 0.55
CA ILE A 426 -24.06 0.57 0.05
C ILE A 426 -23.46 1.88 -0.45
N GLY A 427 -22.14 2.01 -0.32
CA GLY A 427 -21.45 3.21 -0.77
C GLY A 427 -20.06 2.95 -1.33
N TYR A 428 -19.61 3.94 -2.09
CA TYR A 428 -18.27 4.10 -2.63
C TYR A 428 -17.75 5.51 -2.32
N LEU A 429 -16.48 5.60 -1.90
CA LEU A 429 -15.75 6.86 -1.74
C LEU A 429 -14.30 6.67 -2.22
N THR A 430 -13.82 7.52 -3.12
CA THR A 430 -12.37 7.76 -3.22
C THR A 430 -11.95 8.59 -2.01
N ARG A 431 -11.10 8.04 -1.15
CA ARG A 431 -10.53 8.77 0.00
C ARG A 431 -9.03 8.95 -0.16
N GLY A 432 -8.51 10.07 0.31
CA GLY A 432 -7.09 10.42 0.28
C GLY A 432 -6.84 11.75 -0.43
N ARG A 433 -5.63 12.28 -0.24
CA ARG A 433 -5.24 13.60 -0.75
C ARG A 433 -4.65 13.47 -2.16
N ILE A 434 -5.23 14.19 -3.12
CA ILE A 434 -4.80 14.21 -4.52
C ILE A 434 -4.42 15.65 -4.89
N PRO A 435 -3.15 15.92 -5.24
CA PRO A 435 -2.73 17.29 -5.53
C PRO A 435 -3.16 17.74 -6.92
N ILE A 436 -3.59 19.01 -7.02
CA ILE A 436 -3.97 19.69 -8.26
C ILE A 436 -2.70 20.20 -8.94
N ARG A 437 -2.53 19.84 -10.23
CA ARG A 437 -1.38 20.27 -11.05
C ARG A 437 -1.84 21.10 -12.23
N LYS A 438 -1.10 22.18 -12.51
CA LYS A 438 -1.31 23.08 -13.64
C LYS A 438 -1.06 22.41 -14.99
N THR A 439 -0.13 21.44 -15.05
CA THR A 439 0.33 20.85 -16.32
C THR A 439 0.08 19.35 -16.35
N ALA A 440 -0.22 18.85 -17.54
CA ALA A 440 -0.32 17.41 -17.80
C ALA A 440 1.04 16.69 -17.66
N ALA A 441 2.16 17.36 -17.95
CA ALA A 441 3.48 16.74 -17.86
C ALA A 441 3.81 16.24 -16.44
N ALA A 442 3.51 17.04 -15.40
CA ALA A 442 3.74 16.67 -14.00
C ALA A 442 2.94 15.43 -13.55
N ARG A 443 1.86 15.10 -14.28
CA ARG A 443 1.01 13.93 -14.04
C ARG A 443 1.61 12.61 -14.56
N SER A 444 2.60 12.68 -15.46
CA SER A 444 3.06 11.50 -16.22
C SER A 444 4.57 11.30 -16.23
N ILE A 445 5.36 12.36 -16.07
CA ILE A 445 6.83 12.28 -16.08
C ILE A 445 7.43 13.17 -14.97
N PRO A 446 8.69 12.91 -14.56
CA PRO A 446 9.39 13.77 -13.61
C PRO A 446 9.52 15.19 -14.15
N ALA A 447 9.12 16.16 -13.34
CA ALA A 447 9.03 17.56 -13.73
C ALA A 447 10.32 18.34 -13.41
N PRO A 448 10.71 19.35 -14.18
CA PRO A 448 11.80 20.26 -13.82
C PRO A 448 11.51 21.02 -12.51
N GLY A 449 12.43 20.99 -11.54
CA GLY A 449 12.26 21.66 -10.23
C GLY A 449 12.66 23.15 -10.19
N TRP A 450 13.43 23.62 -11.18
CA TRP A 450 13.91 25.01 -11.20
C TRP A 450 12.91 26.02 -11.79
N VAL A 451 11.68 25.59 -12.11
CA VAL A 451 10.58 26.42 -12.63
C VAL A 451 9.30 26.16 -11.84
N ASP A 452 8.36 27.11 -11.81
CA ASP A 452 7.12 27.02 -11.02
C ASP A 452 5.93 26.41 -11.76
N ASP A 453 6.09 26.06 -13.05
CA ASP A 453 4.97 25.57 -13.87
C ASP A 453 4.40 24.22 -13.42
N HIS A 454 5.13 23.49 -12.57
CA HIS A 454 4.78 22.14 -12.13
C HIS A 454 4.39 22.06 -10.64
N GLU A 455 4.27 23.20 -9.97
CA GLU A 455 3.89 23.25 -8.56
C GLU A 455 2.47 22.73 -8.29
N TRP A 456 2.29 22.16 -7.11
CA TRP A 456 0.98 21.81 -6.58
C TRP A 456 0.19 23.09 -6.27
N GLN A 457 -1.04 23.19 -6.76
CA GLN A 457 -1.92 24.35 -6.57
C GLN A 457 -2.94 24.17 -5.43
N GLY A 458 -2.67 23.21 -4.55
CA GLY A 458 -3.60 22.70 -3.55
C GLY A 458 -3.99 21.26 -3.84
N ASP A 459 -5.07 20.82 -3.23
CA ASP A 459 -5.58 19.46 -3.31
C ASP A 459 -7.01 19.46 -3.83
N VAL A 460 -7.42 18.36 -4.47
CA VAL A 460 -8.82 18.12 -4.83
C VAL A 460 -9.65 18.20 -3.55
N PRO A 461 -10.65 19.10 -3.45
CA PRO A 461 -11.49 19.21 -2.27
C PRO A 461 -12.17 17.88 -1.94
N PHE A 462 -12.31 17.58 -0.64
CA PHE A 462 -12.92 16.31 -0.19
C PHE A 462 -14.33 16.10 -0.79
N ALA A 463 -15.12 17.16 -0.90
CA ALA A 463 -16.46 17.13 -1.49
C ALA A 463 -16.47 16.83 -3.00
N ASP A 464 -15.35 17.04 -3.69
CA ASP A 464 -15.20 16.79 -5.13
C ASP A 464 -14.62 15.39 -5.41
N LEU A 465 -14.18 14.66 -4.38
CA LEU A 465 -13.72 13.29 -4.55
C LEU A 465 -14.87 12.37 -4.98
N PRO A 466 -14.65 11.43 -5.91
CA PRO A 466 -15.69 10.53 -6.39
C PRO A 466 -16.39 9.78 -5.24
N ARG A 467 -17.71 9.98 -5.11
CA ARG A 467 -18.59 9.36 -4.12
C ARG A 467 -19.86 8.87 -4.79
N SER A 468 -20.37 7.72 -4.35
CA SER A 468 -21.68 7.20 -4.78
C SER A 468 -22.31 6.42 -3.64
N VAL A 469 -23.61 6.62 -3.41
CA VAL A 469 -24.40 5.90 -2.40
C VAL A 469 -25.65 5.36 -3.09
N ASN A 470 -25.91 4.06 -2.93
CA ASN A 470 -27.04 3.34 -3.51
C ASN A 470 -27.26 3.63 -5.01
N PRO A 471 -26.28 3.33 -5.89
CA PRO A 471 -26.44 3.55 -7.32
C PRO A 471 -27.60 2.70 -7.88
N PRO A 472 -28.28 3.15 -8.94
CA PRO A 472 -29.48 2.49 -9.50
C PRO A 472 -29.22 1.06 -9.97
N GLU A 473 -27.98 0.72 -10.32
CA GLU A 473 -27.56 -0.64 -10.68
C GLU A 473 -27.71 -1.64 -9.51
N GLY A 474 -27.79 -1.14 -8.27
CA GLY A 474 -27.93 -1.94 -7.06
C GLY A 474 -26.66 -2.72 -6.67
N TYR A 475 -25.50 -2.37 -7.24
CA TYR A 475 -24.21 -2.88 -6.82
C TYR A 475 -23.09 -1.88 -7.13
N ILE A 476 -21.96 -2.04 -6.45
CA ILE A 476 -20.71 -1.31 -6.66
C ILE A 476 -19.60 -2.35 -6.76
N SER A 477 -18.65 -2.17 -7.68
CA SER A 477 -17.48 -3.03 -7.78
C SER A 477 -16.19 -2.23 -8.05
N THR A 478 -15.12 -2.62 -7.39
CA THR A 478 -13.78 -2.09 -7.62
C THR A 478 -12.78 -3.22 -7.74
N ALA A 479 -11.94 -3.11 -8.75
CA ALA A 479 -10.90 -4.04 -9.15
C ALA A 479 -9.67 -3.25 -9.64
N ASN A 480 -9.42 -2.08 -9.03
CA ASN A 480 -8.39 -1.10 -9.39
C ASN A 480 -8.51 -0.54 -10.82
N GLN A 481 -9.69 -0.65 -11.44
CA GLN A 481 -9.99 0.01 -12.71
C GLN A 481 -10.14 1.52 -12.54
N ARG A 482 -10.20 2.25 -13.66
CA ARG A 482 -10.46 3.70 -13.67
C ARG A 482 -11.74 4.04 -12.90
N VAL A 483 -11.67 5.11 -12.10
CA VAL A 483 -12.75 5.51 -11.18
C VAL A 483 -13.89 6.25 -11.87
N ILE A 484 -13.56 7.26 -12.68
CA ILE A 484 -14.54 8.15 -13.34
C ILE A 484 -14.42 8.09 -14.87
N ASP A 485 -15.54 8.35 -15.54
CA ASP A 485 -15.57 8.61 -16.98
C ASP A 485 -15.25 10.09 -17.22
N GLY A 486 -13.95 10.40 -17.32
CA GLY A 486 -13.45 11.76 -17.47
C GLY A 486 -12.03 11.91 -16.92
N ASP A 487 -11.50 13.13 -17.01
CA ASP A 487 -10.13 13.43 -16.57
C ASP A 487 -10.09 14.35 -15.35
N GLU A 488 -11.22 14.90 -14.90
CA GLU A 488 -11.30 15.79 -13.74
C GLU A 488 -12.38 15.33 -12.73
N PRO A 489 -12.07 15.31 -11.41
CA PRO A 489 -10.75 15.57 -10.85
C PRO A 489 -9.72 14.53 -11.32
N TYR A 490 -8.50 14.97 -11.64
CA TYR A 490 -7.45 14.07 -12.11
C TYR A 490 -7.05 13.07 -11.02
N ILE A 491 -7.56 11.84 -11.14
CA ILE A 491 -7.23 10.76 -10.21
C ILE A 491 -5.89 10.13 -10.55
N GLY A 492 -5.66 9.72 -11.79
CA GLY A 492 -4.44 9.03 -12.21
C GLY A 492 -4.55 8.45 -13.63
N ASN A 493 -3.47 7.83 -14.12
CA ASN A 493 -3.39 7.26 -15.48
C ASN A 493 -2.89 5.80 -15.54
N HIS A 494 -2.55 5.22 -14.39
CA HIS A 494 -1.95 3.88 -14.28
C HIS A 494 -2.87 2.90 -13.52
N PHE A 495 -4.10 2.75 -14.01
CA PHE A 495 -5.07 1.80 -13.47
C PHE A 495 -4.80 0.36 -13.91
N ALA A 496 -5.30 -0.61 -13.16
CA ALA A 496 -5.29 -1.99 -13.59
C ALA A 496 -6.18 -2.17 -14.84
N THR A 497 -5.86 -3.18 -15.64
CA THR A 497 -6.71 -3.51 -16.80
C THR A 497 -8.12 -3.89 -16.34
N PRO A 498 -9.18 -3.52 -17.07
CA PRO A 498 -10.55 -3.65 -16.57
C PRO A 498 -11.09 -5.09 -16.59
N SER A 499 -10.29 -6.11 -16.93
CA SER A 499 -10.78 -7.48 -17.09
C SER A 499 -11.46 -8.04 -15.83
N ARG A 500 -10.90 -7.80 -14.64
CA ARG A 500 -11.49 -8.19 -13.36
C ARG A 500 -12.78 -7.43 -13.08
N ALA A 501 -12.79 -6.11 -13.30
CA ALA A 501 -13.99 -5.28 -13.15
C ALA A 501 -15.11 -5.74 -14.09
N ASN A 502 -14.79 -5.98 -15.36
CA ASN A 502 -15.73 -6.48 -16.37
C ASN A 502 -16.28 -7.85 -15.97
N ARG A 503 -15.45 -8.73 -15.38
CA ARG A 503 -15.94 -10.02 -14.86
C ARG A 503 -16.91 -9.84 -13.70
N LEU A 504 -16.64 -8.93 -12.76
CA LEU A 504 -17.59 -8.59 -11.70
C LEU A 504 -18.89 -8.00 -12.26
N VAL A 505 -18.83 -7.18 -13.30
CA VAL A 505 -20.03 -6.68 -14.00
C VAL A 505 -20.81 -7.82 -14.67
N GLU A 506 -20.15 -8.80 -15.30
CA GLU A 506 -20.81 -10.00 -15.85
C GLU A 506 -21.53 -10.81 -14.75
N LEU A 507 -20.90 -10.95 -13.57
CA LEU A 507 -21.44 -11.74 -12.45
C LEU A 507 -22.58 -11.03 -11.73
N LEU A 508 -22.41 -9.74 -11.45
CA LEU A 508 -23.36 -8.95 -10.68
C LEU A 508 -24.49 -8.40 -11.56
N GLY A 509 -24.23 -8.08 -12.82
CA GLY A 509 -25.16 -7.38 -13.72
C GLY A 509 -26.26 -8.23 -14.36
N ASN A 510 -26.42 -9.49 -14.00
CA ASN A 510 -27.35 -10.43 -14.64
C ASN A 510 -28.86 -10.15 -14.38
N GLY A 511 -29.20 -9.21 -13.51
CA GLY A 511 -30.57 -8.81 -13.17
C GLY A 511 -31.24 -9.65 -12.08
N ASP A 512 -30.66 -10.79 -11.69
CA ASP A 512 -31.23 -11.68 -10.68
C ASP A 512 -30.97 -11.18 -9.25
N ALA A 513 -31.80 -11.65 -8.31
CA ALA A 513 -31.51 -11.55 -6.89
C ALA A 513 -30.49 -12.63 -6.49
N LEU A 514 -29.42 -12.23 -5.81
CA LEU A 514 -28.29 -13.10 -5.46
C LEU A 514 -28.33 -13.48 -3.97
N SER A 515 -28.05 -14.75 -3.66
CA SER A 515 -27.85 -15.14 -2.25
C SER A 515 -26.50 -14.67 -1.73
N PRO A 516 -26.34 -14.43 -0.41
CA PRO A 516 -25.04 -14.13 0.17
C PRO A 516 -23.96 -15.16 -0.21
N GLU A 517 -24.31 -16.44 -0.27
CA GLU A 517 -23.40 -17.53 -0.65
C GLU A 517 -22.94 -17.40 -2.11
N GLN A 518 -23.82 -17.01 -3.03
CA GLN A 518 -23.44 -16.76 -4.42
C GLN A 518 -22.48 -15.56 -4.52
N ILE A 519 -22.79 -14.47 -3.82
CA ILE A 519 -21.99 -13.24 -3.81
C ILE A 519 -20.59 -13.51 -3.25
N ILE A 520 -20.49 -14.25 -2.14
CA ILE A 520 -19.21 -14.67 -1.54
C ILE A 520 -18.48 -15.62 -2.49
N GLY A 521 -19.18 -16.56 -3.12
CA GLY A 521 -18.62 -17.55 -4.03
C GLY A 521 -17.88 -16.96 -5.24
N TYR A 522 -18.17 -15.71 -5.63
CA TYR A 522 -17.46 -15.02 -6.70
C TYR A 522 -15.98 -14.75 -6.40
N GLN A 523 -15.54 -14.77 -5.13
CA GLN A 523 -14.11 -14.76 -4.78
C GLN A 523 -13.34 -15.93 -5.41
N GLY A 524 -14.01 -17.06 -5.66
CA GLY A 524 -13.44 -18.24 -6.30
C GLY A 524 -13.58 -18.28 -7.83
N ASP A 525 -14.09 -17.24 -8.49
CA ASP A 525 -14.25 -17.25 -9.95
C ASP A 525 -12.89 -17.24 -10.66
N THR A 526 -12.66 -18.25 -11.49
CA THR A 526 -11.41 -18.44 -12.26
C THR A 526 -11.60 -18.15 -13.75
N THR A 527 -12.67 -17.46 -14.14
CA THR A 527 -13.02 -17.23 -15.54
C THR A 527 -12.23 -16.03 -16.10
N SER A 528 -11.46 -16.25 -17.17
CA SER A 528 -10.69 -15.17 -17.80
C SER A 528 -11.44 -14.52 -18.96
N VAL A 529 -11.77 -13.22 -18.82
CA VAL A 529 -12.35 -12.41 -19.91
C VAL A 529 -11.42 -12.35 -21.13
N TYR A 530 -10.10 -12.29 -20.92
CA TYR A 530 -9.12 -12.33 -21.99
C TYR A 530 -9.06 -13.69 -22.70
N ALA A 531 -9.13 -14.79 -21.93
CA ALA A 531 -9.22 -16.12 -22.54
C ALA A 531 -10.42 -16.20 -23.48
N LYS A 532 -11.61 -15.77 -23.04
CA LYS A 532 -12.82 -15.73 -23.88
C LYS A 532 -12.61 -14.93 -25.18
N ALA A 533 -11.85 -13.83 -25.14
CA ALA A 533 -11.53 -13.06 -26.35
C ALA A 533 -10.64 -13.84 -27.33
N TRP A 534 -9.61 -14.53 -26.82
CA TRP A 534 -8.77 -15.42 -27.62
C TRP A 534 -9.54 -16.60 -28.19
N VAL A 535 -10.42 -17.23 -27.41
CA VAL A 535 -11.33 -18.28 -27.88
C VAL A 535 -12.14 -17.79 -29.09
N ARG A 536 -12.79 -16.64 -28.97
CA ARG A 536 -13.56 -16.04 -30.08
C ARG A 536 -12.71 -15.72 -31.30
N LEU A 537 -11.46 -15.30 -31.12
CA LEU A 537 -10.54 -15.05 -32.23
C LEU A 537 -10.19 -16.37 -32.94
N LEU A 538 -9.82 -17.41 -32.19
CA LEU A 538 -9.41 -18.72 -32.72
C LEU A 538 -10.56 -19.48 -33.38
N GLN A 539 -11.80 -19.25 -32.94
CA GLN A 539 -13.01 -19.75 -33.61
C GLN A 539 -13.21 -19.17 -35.02
N ARG A 540 -12.65 -17.98 -35.29
CA ARG A 540 -12.75 -17.30 -36.60
C ARG A 540 -11.56 -17.56 -37.52
N GLN A 541 -10.50 -18.21 -37.03
CA GLN A 541 -9.36 -18.58 -37.85
C GLN A 541 -9.65 -19.87 -38.62
N GLY A 542 -9.10 -19.98 -39.83
CA GLY A 542 -9.11 -21.23 -40.59
C GLY A 542 -8.31 -22.34 -39.90
N GLU A 543 -8.43 -23.55 -40.42
CA GLU A 543 -7.68 -24.70 -39.91
C GLU A 543 -6.17 -24.49 -40.09
N PHE A 544 -5.41 -24.78 -39.04
CA PHE A 544 -3.95 -24.92 -39.12
C PHE A 544 -3.59 -26.36 -39.50
N THR A 545 -2.32 -26.73 -39.35
CA THR A 545 -1.84 -28.10 -39.58
C THR A 545 -1.14 -28.66 -38.34
N GLY A 546 -1.16 -29.99 -38.20
CA GLY A 546 -0.44 -30.70 -37.14
C GLY A 546 -0.87 -30.28 -35.73
N ASP A 547 0.11 -30.09 -34.83
CA ASP A 547 -0.15 -29.77 -33.43
C ASP A 547 -0.73 -28.36 -33.22
N ALA A 548 -0.50 -27.44 -34.17
CA ALA A 548 -1.11 -26.11 -34.13
C ALA A 548 -2.64 -26.18 -34.26
N GLU A 549 -3.17 -27.07 -35.11
CA GLU A 549 -4.62 -27.24 -35.24
C GLU A 549 -5.21 -27.92 -34.00
N LYS A 550 -4.52 -28.91 -33.42
CA LYS A 550 -4.95 -29.51 -32.15
C LYS A 550 -5.03 -28.46 -31.04
N ALA A 551 -4.04 -27.57 -30.96
CA ALA A 551 -4.02 -26.48 -30.00
C ALA A 551 -5.13 -25.47 -30.27
N ARG A 552 -5.32 -25.04 -31.52
CA ARG A 552 -6.40 -24.13 -31.92
C ARG A 552 -7.77 -24.72 -31.59
N ALA A 553 -8.04 -25.96 -31.98
CA ALA A 553 -9.32 -26.63 -31.72
C ALA A 553 -9.60 -26.77 -30.22
N MET A 554 -8.59 -27.13 -29.43
CA MET A 554 -8.70 -27.21 -27.97
C MET A 554 -9.06 -25.86 -27.33
N LEU A 555 -8.38 -24.78 -27.74
CA LEU A 555 -8.68 -23.44 -27.23
C LEU A 555 -10.02 -22.92 -27.76
N ALA A 556 -10.34 -23.13 -29.04
CA ALA A 556 -11.58 -22.66 -29.65
C ALA A 556 -12.85 -23.32 -29.07
N GLY A 557 -12.72 -24.51 -28.47
CA GLY A 557 -13.81 -25.22 -27.78
C GLY A 557 -13.88 -24.96 -26.26
N TRP A 558 -12.99 -24.15 -25.69
CA TRP A 558 -12.91 -23.89 -24.26
C TRP A 558 -13.76 -22.69 -23.84
N ASP A 559 -14.27 -22.70 -22.61
CA ASP A 559 -15.14 -21.65 -22.04
C ASP A 559 -14.36 -20.47 -21.41
N GLY A 560 -13.03 -20.57 -21.34
CA GLY A 560 -12.15 -19.57 -20.75
C GLY A 560 -11.96 -19.72 -19.23
N ASN A 561 -12.40 -20.83 -18.63
CA ASN A 561 -12.26 -21.08 -17.20
C ASN A 561 -10.91 -21.73 -16.81
N LEU A 562 -10.16 -21.07 -15.92
CA LEU A 562 -8.81 -21.44 -15.47
C LEU A 562 -8.79 -22.43 -14.29
N LEU A 563 -9.83 -23.26 -14.15
CA LEU A 563 -9.91 -24.24 -13.07
C LEU A 563 -8.70 -25.20 -13.05
N PRO A 564 -8.30 -25.69 -11.86
CA PRO A 564 -7.32 -26.76 -11.75
C PRO A 564 -7.69 -27.98 -12.62
N GLY A 565 -6.71 -28.54 -13.33
CA GLY A 565 -6.91 -29.69 -14.21
C GLY A 565 -7.40 -29.35 -15.64
N SER A 566 -7.64 -28.08 -15.96
CA SER A 566 -8.02 -27.66 -17.31
C SER A 566 -6.82 -27.68 -18.27
N ALA A 567 -6.78 -28.69 -19.15
CA ALA A 567 -5.82 -28.77 -20.25
C ALA A 567 -5.81 -27.52 -21.16
N PRO A 568 -6.96 -26.99 -21.64
CA PRO A 568 -6.96 -25.75 -22.41
C PRO A 568 -6.45 -24.54 -21.61
N ALA A 569 -6.68 -24.46 -20.30
CA ALA A 569 -6.12 -23.38 -19.48
C ALA A 569 -4.59 -23.42 -19.41
N LEU A 570 -4.00 -24.60 -19.28
CA LEU A 570 -2.54 -24.77 -19.33
C LEU A 570 -1.99 -24.34 -20.70
N LEU A 571 -2.62 -24.81 -21.78
CA LEU A 571 -2.24 -24.43 -23.14
C LEU A 571 -2.35 -22.92 -23.34
N TYR A 572 -3.41 -22.29 -22.87
CA TYR A 572 -3.61 -20.84 -22.91
C TYR A 572 -2.52 -20.09 -22.15
N ALA A 573 -2.11 -20.58 -20.97
CA ALA A 573 -1.04 -19.98 -20.19
C ALA A 573 0.32 -20.00 -20.94
N TYR A 574 0.63 -21.07 -21.68
CA TYR A 574 1.80 -21.11 -22.55
C TYR A 574 1.65 -20.25 -23.80
N PHE A 575 0.48 -20.30 -24.45
CA PHE A 575 0.19 -19.52 -25.64
C PHE A 575 0.34 -18.02 -25.36
N ARG A 576 -0.25 -17.51 -24.26
CA ARG A 576 -0.17 -16.09 -23.92
C ARG A 576 1.29 -15.63 -23.77
N ARG A 577 2.14 -16.41 -23.09
CA ARG A 577 3.56 -16.08 -22.86
C ARG A 577 4.39 -15.93 -24.13
N HIS A 578 3.93 -16.43 -25.27
CA HIS A 578 4.64 -16.31 -26.55
C HIS A 578 4.09 -15.19 -27.44
N VAL A 579 2.87 -14.72 -27.18
CA VAL A 579 2.18 -13.71 -27.99
C VAL A 579 2.14 -12.34 -27.30
N THR A 580 2.28 -12.32 -25.97
CA THR A 580 2.48 -11.13 -25.12
C THR A 580 3.88 -11.14 -24.57
#